data_AF-A0A852ZJ92-F1
#
_entry.id   AF-A0A852ZJ92-F1
#
_cell.length_a   1.000
_cell.length_b   1.000
_cell.length_c   1.000
_cell.angle_alpha   90.00
_cell.angle_beta   90.00
_cell.angle_gamma   90.00
#
_symmetry.space_group_name_H-M   'P 1'
#
loop_
_entity.id
_entity.type
_entity.pdbx_description
1 polymer ?
#
loop_
_entity_poly.entity_id
_entity_poly.type
_entity_poly.pdbx_seq_one_letter_code
_entity_poly.pdbx_strand_id
1 'polypeptide(L)'
;MEADGVGASGVSDVVVGPGRRPLYRNSVDTAARIRCVDACARAWPPVLVPAGVTVPAKVAGVNGTFGVVLRPDRTRQLALDGRPLYRYNADRVDGSVGGNGSQVDFGGRKYTWWVVTTLGTVASQTPTPTSTPGTSQYQGY
;
A
#
# COMPACT_ATOMS: atom_id res chain seq x y z
N MET A 1 -8.75 17.40 25.56
CA MET A 1 -8.31 18.19 24.40
C MET A 1 -7.00 18.79 24.85
N GLU A 2 -5.86 18.22 24.51
CA GLU A 2 -5.36 17.92 23.18
C GLU A 2 -4.40 16.71 23.24
N ALA A 3 -4.32 15.93 22.16
CA ALA A 3 -3.22 14.98 21.95
C ALA A 3 -2.50 15.41 20.67
N ASP A 4 -1.38 16.12 20.85
CA ASP A 4 -0.39 16.37 19.83
C ASP A 4 0.23 15.04 19.37
N GLY A 5 -0.15 14.62 18.17
CA GLY A 5 0.42 13.48 17.47
C GLY A 5 0.97 13.92 16.12
N VAL A 6 2.20 14.46 16.13
CA VAL A 6 3.03 14.57 14.93
C VAL A 6 3.30 13.16 14.39
N GLY A 7 3.04 12.90 13.11
CA GLY A 7 3.58 11.71 12.45
C GLY A 7 2.97 11.31 11.12
N ALA A 8 3.36 12.00 10.04
CA ALA A 8 3.73 11.45 8.72
C ALA A 8 3.67 12.59 7.67
N SER A 9 4.75 13.35 7.53
CA SER A 9 4.88 14.27 6.40
C SER A 9 5.10 13.44 5.12
N GLY A 10 4.03 13.17 4.37
CA GLY A 10 4.13 12.68 3.00
C GLY A 10 2.99 11.83 2.45
N VAL A 11 2.11 11.24 3.28
CA VAL A 11 0.95 10.46 2.80
C VAL A 11 -0.14 10.46 3.88
N SER A 12 -1.08 11.41 3.78
CA SER A 12 -2.18 11.57 4.73
C SER A 12 -3.29 10.51 4.59
N ASP A 13 -3.22 9.66 3.56
CA ASP A 13 -4.37 8.86 3.13
C ASP A 13 -4.00 7.47 2.57
N VAL A 14 -3.08 6.76 3.21
CA VAL A 14 -2.77 5.39 2.81
C VAL A 14 -3.43 4.40 3.75
N VAL A 15 -4.01 3.33 3.20
CA VAL A 15 -4.44 2.20 4.03
C VAL A 15 -3.21 1.51 4.55
N VAL A 16 -2.99 1.68 5.85
CA VAL A 16 -1.85 1.11 6.55
C VAL A 16 -2.30 -0.14 7.29
N GLY A 17 -1.71 -1.28 6.93
CA GLY A 17 -1.95 -2.55 7.62
C GLY A 17 -1.14 -2.69 8.92
N PRO A 18 -1.23 -3.84 9.61
CA PRO A 18 -0.42 -4.13 10.80
C PRO A 18 1.07 -3.78 10.62
N GLY A 19 1.72 -3.13 11.58
CA GLY A 19 3.14 -2.75 11.46
C GLY A 19 3.41 -1.48 10.65
N ARG A 20 2.41 -0.59 10.52
CA ARG A 20 2.55 0.75 9.92
C ARG A 20 3.04 0.79 8.47
N ARG A 21 2.77 -0.26 7.69
CA ARG A 21 3.20 -0.34 6.28
C ARG A 21 2.04 -0.19 5.29
N PRO A 22 2.27 0.52 4.16
CA PRO A 22 1.29 0.68 3.10
C PRO A 22 0.86 -0.66 2.51
N LEU A 23 -0.41 -0.73 2.11
CA LEU A 23 -0.99 -1.88 1.44
C LEU A 23 -1.10 -1.65 -0.07
N TYR A 24 -0.85 -2.70 -0.83
CA TYR A 24 -0.85 -2.67 -2.29
C TYR A 24 -1.76 -3.75 -2.87
N ARG A 25 -2.31 -3.45 -4.04
CA ARG A 25 -2.99 -4.41 -4.92
C ARG A 25 -2.28 -4.45 -6.26
N ASN A 26 -2.35 -5.58 -6.95
CA ASN A 26 -1.79 -5.71 -8.29
C ASN A 26 -2.86 -5.86 -9.39
N SER A 27 -2.42 -5.71 -10.65
CA SER A 27 -3.26 -5.79 -11.85
C SER A 27 -3.72 -7.20 -12.22
N VAL A 28 -3.04 -8.25 -11.74
CA VAL A 28 -3.20 -9.62 -12.23
C VAL A 28 -4.04 -10.49 -11.30
N ASP A 29 -3.88 -10.31 -10.00
CA ASP A 29 -4.48 -11.16 -8.98
C ASP A 29 -5.94 -10.80 -8.71
N THR A 30 -6.73 -11.83 -8.45
CA THR A 30 -8.14 -11.75 -8.06
C THR A 30 -8.43 -12.74 -6.93
N ALA A 31 -9.60 -12.63 -6.31
CA ALA A 31 -10.05 -13.55 -5.26
C ALA A 31 -10.03 -15.02 -5.70
N ALA A 32 -10.34 -15.27 -6.97
CA ALA A 32 -10.38 -16.63 -7.52
C ALA A 32 -9.01 -17.14 -7.95
N ARG A 33 -8.06 -16.25 -8.28
CA ARG A 33 -6.76 -16.62 -8.85
C ARG A 33 -5.67 -15.68 -8.36
N ILE A 34 -4.83 -16.23 -7.49
CA ILE A 34 -3.61 -15.58 -6.99
C ILE A 34 -2.42 -16.14 -7.76
N ARG A 35 -1.76 -15.28 -8.54
CA ARG A 35 -0.58 -15.57 -9.36
C ARG A 35 0.71 -15.08 -8.71
N CYS A 36 0.63 -14.10 -7.81
CA CYS A 36 1.79 -13.66 -7.06
C CYS A 36 2.20 -14.68 -5.98
N VAL A 37 3.07 -15.61 -6.39
CA VAL A 37 3.68 -16.67 -5.58
C VAL A 37 5.21 -16.62 -5.72
N ASP A 38 5.93 -17.41 -4.90
CA ASP A 38 7.39 -17.56 -4.95
C ASP A 38 8.15 -16.23 -4.96
N ALA A 39 8.90 -15.94 -6.03
CA ALA A 39 9.68 -14.70 -6.17
C ALA A 39 8.80 -13.44 -6.06
N CYS A 40 7.58 -13.49 -6.59
CA CYS A 40 6.63 -12.39 -6.45
C CYS A 40 6.26 -12.18 -4.98
N ALA A 41 5.96 -13.26 -4.25
CA ALA A 41 5.61 -13.18 -2.83
C ALA A 41 6.79 -12.81 -1.91
N ARG A 42 8.04 -12.97 -2.36
CA ARG A 42 9.23 -12.48 -1.63
C ARG A 42 9.41 -10.97 -1.77
N ALA A 43 9.21 -10.44 -2.98
CA ALA A 43 9.28 -8.99 -3.24
C ALA A 43 8.04 -8.25 -2.72
N TRP A 44 6.88 -8.90 -2.82
CA TRP A 44 5.58 -8.41 -2.39
C TRP A 44 4.94 -9.38 -1.39
N PRO A 45 5.36 -9.37 -0.11
CA PRO A 45 4.78 -10.25 0.89
C PRO A 45 3.27 -10.09 1.04
N PRO A 46 2.50 -11.20 1.10
CA PRO A 46 1.06 -11.15 1.33
C PRO A 46 0.73 -10.68 2.75
N VAL A 47 -0.38 -9.96 2.88
CA VAL A 47 -0.93 -9.61 4.19
C VAL A 47 -1.75 -10.79 4.70
N LEU A 48 -1.12 -11.65 5.49
CA LEU A 48 -1.78 -12.82 6.05
C LEU A 48 -2.72 -12.46 7.20
N VAL A 49 -3.85 -13.15 7.25
CA VAL A 49 -4.85 -13.04 8.31
C VAL A 49 -4.83 -14.35 9.12
N PRO A 50 -4.50 -14.32 10.42
CA PRO A 50 -4.49 -15.53 11.24
C PRO A 50 -5.85 -16.24 11.25
N ALA A 51 -5.84 -17.55 11.49
CA ALA A 51 -7.06 -18.31 11.72
C ALA A 51 -7.81 -17.74 12.93
N GLY A 52 -9.15 -17.71 12.87
CA GLY A 52 -9.98 -17.15 13.93
C GLY A 52 -10.06 -15.62 13.98
N VAL A 53 -9.25 -14.89 13.19
CA VAL A 53 -9.38 -13.43 13.08
C VAL A 53 -10.48 -13.08 12.08
N THR A 54 -11.39 -12.22 12.53
CA THR A 54 -12.43 -11.59 11.71
C THR A 54 -11.93 -10.26 11.18
N VAL A 55 -12.05 -10.06 9.87
CA VAL A 55 -11.73 -8.79 9.22
C VAL A 55 -13.02 -7.98 9.11
N PRO A 56 -13.05 -6.73 9.61
CA PRO A 56 -14.22 -5.86 9.44
C PRO A 56 -14.41 -5.54 7.96
N ALA A 57 -15.60 -5.76 7.43
CA ALA A 57 -15.88 -5.58 6.00
C ALA A 57 -15.80 -4.09 5.57
N LYS A 58 -16.05 -3.17 6.49
CA LYS A 58 -15.98 -1.72 6.27
C LYS A 58 -15.06 -1.09 7.31
N VAL A 59 -14.18 -0.22 6.83
CA VAL A 59 -13.31 0.60 7.66
C VAL A 59 -13.55 2.05 7.25
N ALA A 60 -13.74 2.92 8.24
CA ALA A 60 -13.97 4.34 8.00
C ALA A 60 -12.83 4.92 7.14
N GLY A 61 -13.21 5.72 6.14
CA GLY A 61 -12.25 6.30 5.22
C GLY A 61 -11.75 5.37 4.13
N VAL A 62 -12.04 4.06 4.09
CA VAL A 62 -11.62 3.20 2.96
C VAL A 62 -12.80 2.92 2.05
N ASN A 63 -12.65 3.20 0.75
CA ASN A 63 -13.62 2.76 -0.22
C ASN A 63 -13.36 1.30 -0.61
N GLY A 64 -14.42 0.50 -0.59
CA GLY A 64 -14.37 -0.92 -0.89
C GLY A 64 -14.82 -1.79 0.28
N THR A 65 -14.77 -3.10 0.07
CA THR A 65 -15.16 -4.11 1.06
C THR A 65 -13.96 -4.97 1.40
N PHE A 66 -13.52 -4.90 2.65
CA PHE A 66 -12.48 -5.79 3.12
C PHE A 66 -13.04 -7.21 3.25
N GLY A 67 -12.19 -8.18 2.96
CA GLY A 67 -12.51 -9.59 3.07
C GLY A 67 -11.25 -10.42 3.18
N VAL A 68 -11.42 -11.72 3.07
CA VAL A 68 -10.33 -12.70 3.12
C VAL A 68 -10.43 -13.59 1.89
N VAL A 69 -9.30 -13.81 1.23
CA VAL A 69 -9.18 -14.75 0.12
C VAL A 69 -8.24 -15.89 0.52
N LEU A 70 -8.44 -17.07 -0.06
CA LEU A 70 -7.60 -18.23 0.19
C LEU A 70 -6.49 -18.28 -0.87
N ARG A 71 -5.25 -18.36 -0.43
CA ARG A 71 -4.09 -18.55 -1.30
C ARG A 71 -3.95 -20.02 -1.72
N PRO A 72 -3.19 -20.31 -2.80
CA PRO A 72 -2.89 -21.68 -3.22
C PRO A 72 -2.20 -22.51 -2.13
N ASP A 73 -1.42 -21.87 -1.25
CA ASP A 73 -0.76 -22.46 -0.09
C ASP A 73 -1.71 -22.70 1.11
N ARG A 74 -3.03 -22.49 0.92
CA ARG A 74 -4.10 -22.56 1.94
C ARG A 74 -4.01 -21.52 3.05
N THR A 75 -3.12 -20.54 2.95
CA THR A 75 -3.10 -19.43 3.89
C THR A 75 -4.19 -18.41 3.56
N ARG A 76 -4.69 -17.72 4.58
CA ARG A 76 -5.71 -16.69 4.47
C ARG A 76 -5.04 -15.33 4.26
N GLN A 77 -5.41 -14.62 3.21
CA GLN A 77 -4.86 -13.31 2.88
C GLN A 77 -5.95 -12.25 2.89
N LEU A 78 -5.60 -11.06 3.41
CA LEU A 78 -6.48 -9.90 3.40
C LEU A 78 -6.76 -9.46 1.96
N ALA A 79 -7.99 -9.10 1.66
CA ALA A 79 -8.41 -8.60 0.37
C ALA A 79 -9.28 -7.34 0.51
N LEU A 80 -9.29 -6.51 -0.54
CA LEU A 80 -10.22 -5.39 -0.69
C LEU A 80 -10.93 -5.53 -2.04
N ASP A 81 -12.27 -5.55 -2.02
CA ASP A 81 -13.11 -5.83 -3.20
C ASP A 81 -12.71 -7.10 -3.94
N GLY A 82 -12.36 -8.13 -3.17
CA GLY A 82 -11.90 -9.41 -3.72
C GLY A 82 -10.52 -9.34 -4.39
N ARG A 83 -9.73 -8.28 -4.19
CA ARG A 83 -8.34 -8.23 -4.65
C ARG A 83 -7.38 -8.46 -3.48
N PRO A 84 -6.48 -9.45 -3.55
CA PRO A 84 -5.52 -9.72 -2.48
C PRO A 84 -4.60 -8.54 -2.24
N LEU A 85 -4.35 -8.25 -0.96
CA LEU A 85 -3.49 -7.15 -0.51
C LEU A 85 -2.11 -7.62 -0.10
N TYR A 86 -1.11 -6.85 -0.48
CA TYR A 86 0.30 -7.13 -0.30
C TYR A 86 1.00 -5.93 0.34
N ARG A 87 2.26 -6.14 0.74
CA ARG A 87 3.17 -5.10 1.17
C ARG A 87 4.39 -5.12 0.27
N TYR A 88 5.03 -3.98 0.07
CA TYR A 88 6.27 -3.96 -0.72
C TYR A 88 7.49 -4.10 0.19
N ASN A 89 8.29 -5.16 0.03
CA ASN A 89 9.39 -5.46 0.95
C ASN A 89 10.43 -4.33 1.07
N ALA A 90 10.61 -3.53 0.02
CA ALA A 90 11.56 -2.42 0.05
C ALA A 90 10.99 -1.12 0.67
N ASP A 91 9.67 -1.05 0.96
CA ASP A 91 9.12 0.10 1.67
C ASP A 91 9.61 0.14 3.11
N ARG A 92 10.14 1.29 3.49
CA ARG A 92 10.56 1.60 4.86
C ARG A 92 9.34 1.87 5.75
N VAL A 93 9.56 1.75 7.07
CA VAL A 93 8.51 1.90 8.10
C VAL A 93 8.11 3.38 8.31
N ASP A 94 8.67 4.30 7.54
CA ASP A 94 8.36 5.74 7.55
C ASP A 94 7.09 6.10 6.77
N GLY A 95 6.40 5.12 6.17
CA GLY A 95 5.21 5.36 5.35
C GLY A 95 5.54 5.66 3.89
N SER A 96 6.78 5.47 3.45
CA SER A 96 7.15 5.55 2.03
C SER A 96 6.29 4.61 1.18
N VAL A 97 5.72 5.14 0.08
CA VAL A 97 4.91 4.37 -0.87
C VAL A 97 5.66 4.02 -2.16
N GLY A 98 6.91 3.58 -2.04
CA GLY A 98 7.81 3.32 -3.17
C GLY A 98 7.29 2.25 -4.13
N GLY A 99 6.41 1.36 -3.66
CA GLY A 99 5.75 0.37 -4.50
C GLY A 99 4.69 0.93 -5.46
N ASN A 100 4.20 2.17 -5.28
CA ASN A 100 3.07 2.66 -6.05
C ASN A 100 3.45 2.96 -7.51
N GLY A 101 2.70 2.41 -8.46
CA GLY A 101 2.99 2.49 -9.89
C GLY A 101 4.07 1.51 -10.36
N SER A 102 4.63 0.68 -9.47
CA SER A 102 5.68 -0.26 -9.82
C SER A 102 5.19 -1.26 -10.86
N GLN A 103 5.99 -1.43 -11.92
CA GLN A 103 5.79 -2.44 -12.95
C GLN A 103 6.93 -3.44 -12.88
N VAL A 104 6.61 -4.69 -12.58
CA VAL A 104 7.60 -5.76 -12.39
C VAL A 104 7.16 -7.01 -13.11
N ASP A 105 8.12 -7.71 -13.71
CA ASP A 105 7.90 -9.01 -14.32
C ASP A 105 8.32 -10.12 -13.36
N PHE A 106 7.42 -11.08 -13.13
CA PHE A 106 7.76 -12.31 -12.43
C PHE A 106 7.39 -13.50 -13.32
N GLY A 107 8.40 -14.24 -13.79
CA GLY A 107 8.19 -15.45 -14.59
C GLY A 107 7.52 -15.18 -15.93
N GLY A 108 7.85 -14.07 -16.60
CA GLY A 108 7.28 -13.66 -17.89
C GLY A 108 5.89 -13.03 -17.78
N ARG A 109 5.49 -12.62 -16.57
CA ARG A 109 4.19 -12.01 -16.30
C ARG A 109 4.37 -10.65 -15.67
N LYS A 110 3.78 -9.64 -16.30
CA LYS A 110 3.85 -8.24 -15.86
C LYS A 110 2.80 -7.94 -14.80
N TYR A 111 3.23 -7.36 -13.69
CA TYR A 111 2.39 -6.90 -12.59
C TYR A 111 2.54 -5.38 -12.47
N THR A 112 1.41 -4.68 -12.37
CA THR A 112 1.37 -3.27 -11.99
C THR A 112 0.81 -3.18 -10.58
N TRP A 113 1.50 -2.46 -9.70
CA TRP A 113 1.15 -2.33 -8.29
C TRP A 113 0.62 -0.94 -7.98
N TRP A 114 -0.47 -0.88 -7.21
CA TRP A 114 -1.07 0.36 -6.75
C TRP A 114 -1.29 0.33 -5.25
N VAL A 115 -0.93 1.43 -4.59
CA VAL A 115 -1.23 1.61 -3.18
C VAL A 115 -2.73 1.74 -2.97
N VAL A 116 -3.23 1.15 -1.88
CA VAL A 116 -4.61 1.33 -1.43
C VAL A 116 -4.66 2.59 -0.57
N THR A 117 -5.49 3.56 -0.96
CA THR A 117 -5.66 4.83 -0.24
C THR A 117 -7.01 4.89 0.46
N THR A 118 -7.09 5.72 1.51
CA THR A 118 -8.37 6.17 2.05
C THR A 118 -9.01 7.19 1.11
N LEU A 119 -10.29 7.50 1.30
CA LEU A 119 -11.04 8.56 0.63
C LEU A 119 -10.56 9.93 1.14
N GLY A 120 -9.31 10.20 0.84
CA GLY A 120 -8.66 11.48 0.78
C GLY A 120 -7.56 11.30 -0.26
N THR A 121 -7.62 12.06 -1.34
CA THR A 121 -6.51 12.32 -2.27
C THR A 121 -5.68 11.11 -2.77
N VAL A 122 -5.86 10.79 -4.05
CA VAL A 122 -4.96 9.95 -4.85
C VAL A 122 -3.51 10.35 -4.54
N ALA A 123 -2.71 9.44 -3.97
CA ALA A 123 -1.26 9.61 -3.86
C ALA A 123 -0.64 9.51 -5.26
N SER A 124 -0.85 10.57 -6.05
CA SER A 124 -0.02 10.91 -7.18
C SER A 124 1.36 11.22 -6.60
N GLN A 125 2.23 10.21 -6.59
CA GLN A 125 3.66 10.49 -6.58
C GLN A 125 3.96 11.20 -7.91
N THR A 126 3.78 12.51 -7.97
CA THR A 126 4.71 13.31 -8.75
C THR A 126 6.02 13.19 -7.98
N PRO A 127 7.06 12.52 -8.49
CA PRO A 127 8.38 12.72 -7.93
C PRO A 127 8.66 14.22 -8.09
N THR A 128 8.63 14.98 -7.00
CA THR A 128 9.25 16.30 -7.02
C THR A 128 10.75 16.04 -7.24
N PRO A 129 11.37 16.45 -8.37
CA PRO A 129 12.76 16.85 -8.26
C PRO A 129 12.78 17.96 -7.20
N THR A 130 13.62 17.82 -6.19
CA THR A 130 13.93 18.87 -5.23
C THR A 130 14.41 20.11 -5.99
N SER A 131 13.48 21.00 -6.30
CA SER A 131 13.74 22.41 -6.57
C SER A 131 13.04 23.18 -5.47
N THR A 132 13.79 23.45 -4.41
CA THR A 132 13.43 24.22 -3.21
C THR A 132 12.66 25.51 -3.55
N PRO A 133 11.52 25.79 -2.90
CA PRO A 133 10.92 27.12 -2.90
C PRO A 133 11.12 27.85 -1.56
N GLY A 134 11.60 29.10 -1.63
CA GLY A 134 11.52 30.15 -0.60
C GLY A 134 12.87 30.44 0.10
N THR A 135 13.36 31.68 0.28
CA THR A 135 12.64 32.96 0.36
C THR A 135 13.60 34.13 0.09
N SER A 136 13.12 35.04 -0.75
CA SER A 136 13.31 36.50 -0.80
C SER A 136 14.16 37.21 0.29
N GLN A 137 14.94 38.20 -0.18
CA GLN A 137 15.48 39.42 0.48
C GLN A 137 16.84 39.33 1.23
N TYR A 138 17.89 39.92 0.64
CA TYR A 138 18.80 40.79 1.39
C TYR A 138 19.33 41.91 0.48
N GLN A 139 19.24 43.14 1.00
CA GLN A 139 19.51 44.42 0.36
C GLN A 139 21.02 44.70 0.34
N GLY A 140 21.44 45.60 -0.56
CA GLY A 140 22.83 45.74 -0.98
C GLY A 140 23.81 46.38 0.01
N TYR A 141 25.04 46.49 -0.49
CA TYR A 141 26.04 47.52 -0.22
C TYR A 141 26.87 47.69 -1.49
#